data_AF-A0A2D8JZW0-F1
#
_entry.id   AF-A0A2D8JZW0-F1
#
_cell.length_a   1.000
_cell.length_b   1.000
_cell.length_c   1.000
_cell.angle_alpha   90.00
_cell.angle_beta   90.00
_cell.angle_gamma   90.00
#
_symmetry.space_group_name_H-M   'P 1'
#
loop_
_entity.id
_entity.type
_entity.pdbx_description
1 polymer ?
#
loop_
_entity_poly.entity_id
_entity_poly.type
_entity_poly.pdbx_seq_one_letter_code
_entity_poly.pdbx_strand_id
1 'polypeptide(L)'
;MSEFYNLVDGAAEGRFDGIERSYSAEDVKRLRGSVRIRSTLAEEGAKRLWKLIHEDDFVNALGALSGNQAMQMVRAGLKAIYLSGWQVAADANTASAMYPDQSLYPANAGPELVKRINKTLQRADQIETSEGNGLSVETWFAPIVADAEAGFGGPLNAFEIMKAYIEAG
;
A
#
# COMPACT_ATOMS: atom_id res chain seq x y z
N MET A 1 -7.86 -17.35 19.44
CA MET A 1 -7.51 -16.59 18.22
C MET A 1 -8.77 -16.45 17.37
N SER A 2 -9.02 -15.24 16.83
CA SER A 2 -10.16 -14.98 15.95
C SER A 2 -10.11 -15.85 14.68
N GLU A 3 -11.26 -16.33 14.18
CA GLU A 3 -11.33 -17.13 12.95
C GLU A 3 -10.74 -16.41 11.73
N PHE A 4 -10.67 -15.08 11.77
CA PHE A 4 -10.07 -14.25 10.72
C PHE A 4 -8.56 -14.45 10.56
N TYR A 5 -7.83 -14.93 11.58
CA TYR A 5 -6.40 -15.24 11.43
C TYR A 5 -6.15 -16.38 10.42
N ASN A 6 -7.10 -17.30 10.26
CA ASN A 6 -7.02 -18.38 9.26
C ASN A 6 -7.36 -17.91 7.84
N LEU A 7 -7.88 -16.68 7.69
CA LEU A 7 -8.27 -16.10 6.41
C LEU A 7 -7.23 -15.10 5.89
N VAL A 8 -6.35 -14.58 6.76
CA VAL A 8 -5.36 -13.56 6.44
C VAL A 8 -3.96 -14.09 6.69
N ASP A 9 -3.36 -14.62 5.62
CA ASP A 9 -1.96 -15.02 5.47
C ASP A 9 -0.96 -14.08 6.16
N GLY A 10 -0.36 -14.50 7.29
CA GLY A 10 0.76 -13.79 7.91
C GLY A 10 0.36 -12.56 8.72
N ALA A 11 -0.89 -12.46 9.17
CA ALA A 11 -1.28 -11.51 10.21
C ALA A 11 -0.49 -11.79 11.50
N ALA A 12 0.18 -10.76 12.03
CA ALA A 12 0.94 -10.85 13.28
C ALA A 12 0.03 -11.16 14.48
N GLU A 13 0.57 -11.75 15.54
CA GLU A 13 -0.18 -11.93 16.79
C GLU A 13 -0.71 -10.58 17.31
N GLY A 14 -1.95 -10.57 17.80
CA GLY A 14 -2.62 -9.35 18.26
C GLY A 14 -3.07 -8.39 17.15
N ARG A 15 -2.81 -8.67 15.86
CA ARG A 15 -3.13 -7.78 14.73
C ARG A 15 -4.60 -7.34 14.67
N PHE A 16 -5.51 -8.18 15.12
CA PHE A 16 -6.96 -7.92 15.09
C PHE A 16 -7.57 -7.67 16.47
N ASP A 17 -6.76 -7.44 17.50
CA ASP A 17 -7.26 -7.16 18.85
C ASP A 17 -8.01 -5.83 18.86
N GLY A 18 -9.22 -5.82 19.43
CA GLY A 18 -10.10 -4.65 19.44
C GLY A 18 -10.77 -4.31 18.10
N ILE A 19 -10.57 -5.10 17.04
CA ILE A 19 -11.17 -4.83 15.72
C ILE A 19 -12.52 -5.54 15.56
N GLU A 20 -13.60 -4.77 15.56
CA GLU A 20 -14.95 -5.23 15.25
C GLU A 20 -15.19 -5.32 13.73
N ARG A 21 -16.03 -6.28 13.32
CA ARG A 21 -16.45 -6.47 11.92
C ARG A 21 -17.95 -6.71 11.87
N SER A 22 -18.63 -6.03 10.96
CA SER A 22 -20.07 -6.21 10.70
C SER A 22 -20.39 -7.42 9.81
N TYR A 23 -19.40 -8.28 9.54
CA TYR A 23 -19.50 -9.46 8.68
C TYR A 23 -18.77 -10.65 9.31
N SER A 24 -19.15 -11.86 8.91
CA SER A 24 -18.59 -13.10 9.44
C SER A 24 -17.38 -13.61 8.66
N ALA A 25 -16.64 -14.57 9.23
CA ALA A 25 -15.59 -15.29 8.52
C ALA A 25 -16.14 -16.10 7.31
N GLU A 26 -17.37 -16.61 7.42
CA GLU A 26 -18.05 -17.31 6.33
C GLU A 26 -18.41 -16.39 5.16
N ASP A 27 -18.78 -15.14 5.42
CA ASP A 27 -19.01 -14.15 4.36
C ASP A 27 -17.74 -13.92 3.52
N VAL A 28 -16.57 -13.84 4.18
CA VAL A 28 -15.28 -13.71 3.49
C VAL A 28 -15.00 -14.94 2.63
N LYS A 29 -15.20 -16.15 3.15
CA LYS A 29 -15.01 -17.40 2.38
C LYS A 29 -15.95 -17.48 1.18
N ARG A 30 -17.18 -17.01 1.33
CA ARG A 30 -18.19 -16.98 0.25
C ARG A 30 -17.81 -16.02 -0.87
N LEU A 31 -17.15 -14.90 -0.57
CA LEU A 31 -16.83 -13.84 -1.55
C LEU A 31 -15.42 -13.93 -2.15
N ARG A 32 -14.50 -14.69 -1.55
CA ARG A 32 -13.08 -14.73 -2.00
C ARG A 32 -12.80 -15.58 -3.24
N GLY A 33 -13.80 -16.25 -3.80
CA GLY A 33 -13.62 -17.18 -4.93
C GLY A 33 -12.96 -18.51 -4.54
N SER A 34 -12.69 -19.35 -5.54
CA SER A 34 -12.20 -20.73 -5.36
C SER A 34 -10.68 -20.89 -5.42
N VAL A 35 -9.96 -19.87 -5.88
CA VAL A 35 -8.51 -19.90 -6.08
C VAL A 35 -7.86 -18.86 -5.19
N ARG A 36 -6.72 -19.24 -4.61
CA ARG A 36 -5.93 -18.34 -3.79
C ARG A 36 -4.96 -17.53 -4.64
N ILE A 37 -5.15 -16.22 -4.66
CA ILE A 37 -4.25 -15.24 -5.28
C ILE A 37 -3.49 -14.52 -4.15
N ARG A 38 -2.18 -14.31 -4.33
CA ARG A 38 -1.30 -13.71 -3.31
C ARG A 38 -0.93 -12.29 -3.74
N SER A 39 -1.11 -11.34 -2.82
CA SER A 39 -0.68 -9.94 -2.99
C SER A 39 0.58 -9.69 -2.17
N THR A 40 1.70 -10.29 -2.61
CA THR A 40 2.93 -10.37 -1.81
C THR A 40 3.42 -9.02 -1.29
N LEU A 41 3.42 -7.97 -2.13
CA LEU A 41 3.89 -6.65 -1.69
C LEU A 41 2.98 -6.04 -0.62
N ALA A 42 1.65 -6.16 -0.77
CA ALA A 42 0.72 -5.68 0.25
C ALA A 42 0.86 -6.46 1.56
N GLU A 43 1.11 -7.77 1.50
CA GLU A 43 1.36 -8.59 2.70
C GLU A 43 2.64 -8.15 3.43
N GLU A 44 3.75 -8.00 2.72
CA GLU A 44 5.03 -7.60 3.31
C GLU A 44 5.00 -6.15 3.81
N GLY A 45 4.40 -5.25 3.04
CA GLY A 45 4.20 -3.85 3.44
C GLY A 45 3.34 -3.72 4.70
N ALA A 46 2.21 -4.42 4.77
CA ALA A 46 1.33 -4.38 5.94
C ALA A 46 2.00 -4.94 7.20
N LYS A 47 2.76 -6.04 7.10
CA LYS A 47 3.52 -6.61 8.22
C LYS A 47 4.61 -5.66 8.70
N ARG A 48 5.39 -5.10 7.76
CA ARG A 48 6.46 -4.16 8.08
C ARG A 48 5.91 -2.89 8.72
N LEU A 49 4.86 -2.31 8.17
CA LEU A 49 4.23 -1.12 8.75
C LEU A 49 3.73 -1.39 10.16
N TRP A 50 3.05 -2.51 10.38
CA TRP A 50 2.57 -2.91 11.71
C TRP A 50 3.72 -3.00 12.71
N LYS A 51 4.84 -3.62 12.32
CA LYS A 51 6.04 -3.69 13.17
C LYS A 51 6.60 -2.30 13.48
N LEU A 52 6.80 -1.46 12.46
CA LEU A 52 7.38 -0.13 12.61
C LEU A 52 6.58 0.75 13.58
N ILE A 53 5.25 0.77 13.46
CA ILE A 53 4.40 1.63 14.32
C ILE A 53 4.30 1.14 15.78
N HIS A 54 4.78 -0.07 16.09
CA HIS A 54 4.82 -0.60 17.46
C HIS A 54 6.22 -0.52 18.09
N GLU A 55 7.27 -0.56 17.27
CA GLU A 55 8.66 -0.61 17.73
C GLU A 55 9.36 0.74 17.71
N ASP A 56 9.06 1.61 16.73
CA ASP A 56 9.64 2.95 16.63
C ASP A 56 8.83 3.95 17.47
N ASP A 57 9.49 4.99 18.00
CA ASP A 57 8.83 6.11 18.70
C ASP A 57 7.74 6.76 17.83
N PHE A 58 8.03 6.91 16.53
CA PHE A 58 7.09 7.32 15.48
C PHE A 58 7.65 6.95 14.10
N VAL A 59 6.78 6.85 13.11
CA VAL A 59 7.14 6.64 11.70
C VAL A 59 6.72 7.86 10.90
N ASN A 60 7.70 8.66 10.45
CA ASN A 60 7.47 9.80 9.58
C ASN A 60 7.60 9.40 8.10
N ALA A 61 6.87 10.11 7.23
CA ALA A 61 6.88 9.91 5.79
C ALA A 61 6.73 11.25 5.05
N LEU A 62 7.06 11.24 3.77
CA LEU A 62 6.84 12.35 2.84
C LEU A 62 5.94 11.90 1.69
N GLY A 63 5.18 12.83 1.11
CA GLY A 63 4.29 12.59 -0.02
C GLY A 63 5.05 12.41 -1.34
N ALA A 64 5.00 11.22 -1.93
CA ALA A 64 5.63 10.90 -3.22
C ALA A 64 4.61 10.93 -4.36
N LEU A 65 4.88 11.74 -5.40
CA LEU A 65 4.10 11.79 -6.66
C LEU A 65 4.76 11.02 -7.81
N SER A 66 5.93 10.42 -7.58
CA SER A 66 6.60 9.56 -8.55
C SER A 66 7.44 8.47 -7.87
N GLY A 67 7.74 7.42 -8.63
CA GLY A 67 8.60 6.33 -8.14
C GLY A 67 10.03 6.78 -7.83
N ASN A 68 10.59 7.75 -8.56
CA ASN A 68 11.94 8.25 -8.25
C ASN A 68 11.98 9.05 -6.95
N GLN A 69 10.94 9.85 -6.65
CA GLN A 69 10.84 10.50 -5.34
C GLN A 69 10.83 9.46 -4.22
N ALA A 70 9.97 8.44 -4.33
CA ALA A 70 9.90 7.36 -3.36
C ALA A 70 11.24 6.60 -3.21
N MET A 71 11.92 6.29 -4.31
CA MET A 71 13.25 5.66 -4.29
C MET A 71 14.27 6.51 -3.51
N GLN A 72 14.28 7.83 -3.71
CA GLN A 72 15.19 8.71 -2.97
C GLN A 72 14.81 8.85 -1.50
N MET A 73 13.51 8.85 -1.17
CA MET A 73 13.05 8.82 0.23
C MET A 73 13.59 7.60 0.97
N VAL A 74 13.49 6.41 0.37
CA VAL A 74 14.02 5.17 0.95
C VAL A 74 15.55 5.20 1.02
N ARG A 75 16.22 5.65 -0.06
CA ARG A 75 17.69 5.80 -0.08
C ARG A 75 18.20 6.76 1.01
N ALA A 76 17.44 7.81 1.31
CA ALA A 76 17.74 8.77 2.36
C ALA A 76 17.47 8.24 3.79
N GLY A 77 16.90 7.03 3.91
CA GLY A 77 16.66 6.35 5.18
C GLY A 77 15.23 6.50 5.73
N LEU A 78 14.28 7.07 4.99
CA LEU A 78 12.87 7.05 5.41
C LEU A 78 12.32 5.63 5.38
N LYS A 79 11.56 5.27 6.42
CA LYS A 79 11.07 3.91 6.62
C LYS A 79 9.69 3.66 6.00
N ALA A 80 8.98 4.69 5.56
CA ALA A 80 7.66 4.61 4.94
C ALA A 80 7.46 5.71 3.89
N ILE A 81 6.50 5.50 3.00
CA ILE A 81 6.12 6.42 1.93
C ILE A 81 4.66 6.80 2.11
N TYR A 82 4.34 8.09 1.97
CA TYR A 82 2.97 8.55 1.88
C TYR A 82 2.62 8.81 0.41
N LEU A 83 1.44 8.38 -0.03
CA LEU A 83 0.88 8.71 -1.33
C LEU A 83 -0.33 9.62 -1.11
N SER A 84 -0.18 10.87 -1.54
CA SER A 84 -1.20 11.92 -1.39
C SER A 84 -2.19 11.94 -2.55
N GLY A 85 -3.50 11.95 -2.25
CA GLY A 85 -4.56 12.15 -3.24
C GLY A 85 -4.49 13.53 -3.91
N TRP A 86 -4.17 14.56 -3.12
CA TRP A 86 -3.89 15.92 -3.61
C TRP A 86 -2.78 15.94 -4.68
N GLN A 87 -1.66 15.26 -4.45
CA GLN A 87 -0.57 15.20 -5.44
C GLN A 87 -0.96 14.41 -6.70
N VAL A 88 -1.79 13.36 -6.55
CA VAL A 88 -2.36 12.63 -7.69
C VAL A 88 -3.25 13.55 -8.52
N ALA A 89 -4.14 14.31 -7.89
CA ALA A 89 -4.98 15.30 -8.56
C ALA A 89 -4.14 16.36 -9.30
N ALA A 90 -3.10 16.87 -8.64
CA ALA A 90 -2.28 17.94 -9.19
C ALA A 90 -1.47 17.52 -10.42
N ASP A 91 -0.79 16.35 -10.39
CA ASP A 91 0.27 16.07 -11.40
C ASP A 91 0.51 14.58 -11.72
N ALA A 92 -0.27 13.64 -11.18
CA ALA A 92 0.04 12.21 -11.34
C ALA A 92 -1.18 11.30 -11.59
N ASN A 93 -2.28 11.83 -12.11
CA ASN A 93 -3.50 11.06 -12.34
C ASN A 93 -3.65 10.49 -13.77
N THR A 94 -4.57 9.54 -13.90
CA THR A 94 -4.88 8.81 -15.14
C THR A 94 -5.71 9.59 -16.16
N ALA A 95 -6.19 10.80 -15.82
CA ALA A 95 -6.82 11.70 -16.79
C ALA A 95 -5.81 12.61 -17.51
N SER A 96 -4.52 12.59 -17.11
CA SER A 96 -3.48 13.46 -17.68
C SER A 96 -3.86 14.94 -17.64
N ALA A 97 -4.49 15.37 -16.54
CA ALA A 97 -4.94 16.73 -16.32
C ALA A 97 -4.56 17.20 -14.92
N MET A 98 -4.30 18.50 -14.78
CA MET A 98 -4.12 19.13 -13.47
C MET A 98 -5.49 19.41 -12.86
N TYR A 99 -5.73 18.92 -11.64
CA TYR A 99 -6.95 19.16 -10.87
C TYR A 99 -6.67 19.74 -9.48
N PRO A 100 -7.64 20.48 -8.90
CA PRO A 100 -7.68 20.68 -7.45
C PRO A 100 -8.08 19.39 -6.73
N ASP A 101 -7.89 19.37 -5.41
CA ASP A 101 -8.19 18.24 -4.53
C ASP A 101 -9.69 18.15 -4.21
N GLN A 102 -10.45 17.61 -5.17
CA GLN A 102 -11.91 17.45 -5.12
C GLN A 102 -12.36 16.12 -5.75
N SER A 103 -11.51 15.09 -5.68
CA SER A 103 -11.75 13.75 -6.24
C SER A 103 -12.25 13.73 -7.70
N LEU A 104 -11.78 14.67 -8.54
CA LEU A 104 -12.20 14.81 -9.95
C LEU A 104 -11.52 13.81 -10.90
N TYR A 105 -10.40 13.23 -10.47
CA TYR A 105 -9.64 12.30 -11.28
C TYR A 105 -10.24 10.88 -11.25
N PRO A 106 -9.98 10.03 -12.26
CA PRO A 106 -10.48 8.65 -12.26
C PRO A 106 -9.95 7.84 -11.08
N ALA A 107 -10.83 7.08 -10.40
CA ALA A 107 -10.54 6.40 -9.13
C ALA A 107 -9.34 5.41 -9.15
N ASN A 108 -8.91 4.97 -10.34
CA ASN A 108 -7.74 4.09 -10.48
C ASN A 108 -6.39 4.82 -10.41
N ALA A 109 -6.37 6.15 -10.36
CA ALA A 109 -5.14 6.95 -10.40
C ALA A 109 -4.20 6.67 -9.23
N GLY A 110 -4.72 6.67 -8.00
CA GLY A 110 -3.94 6.37 -6.81
C GLY A 110 -3.32 4.96 -6.84
N PRO A 111 -4.10 3.89 -7.09
CA PRO A 111 -3.55 2.54 -7.25
C PRO A 111 -2.48 2.41 -8.34
N GLU A 112 -2.66 3.11 -9.48
CA GLU A 112 -1.63 3.14 -10.52
C GLU A 112 -0.34 3.82 -10.06
N LEU A 113 -0.41 4.86 -9.22
CA LEU A 113 0.76 5.49 -8.62
C LEU A 113 1.44 4.59 -7.58
N VAL A 114 0.70 3.88 -6.72
CA VAL A 114 1.27 2.84 -5.82
C VAL A 114 2.06 1.82 -6.61
N LYS A 115 1.47 1.28 -7.68
CA LYS A 115 2.11 0.31 -8.56
C LYS A 115 3.37 0.86 -9.21
N ARG A 116 3.39 2.14 -9.60
CA ARG A 116 4.59 2.80 -10.14
C ARG A 116 5.70 2.90 -9.09
N ILE A 117 5.36 3.30 -7.87
CA ILE A 117 6.29 3.38 -6.74
C ILE A 117 6.90 2.00 -6.47
N ASN A 118 6.07 0.97 -6.26
CA ASN A 118 6.51 -0.39 -6.00
C ASN A 118 7.41 -0.95 -7.12
N LYS A 119 7.10 -0.66 -8.39
CA LYS A 119 7.97 -1.05 -9.53
C LYS A 119 9.32 -0.35 -9.52
N THR A 120 9.38 0.93 -9.13
CA THR A 120 10.67 1.63 -9.01
C THR A 120 11.50 1.05 -7.86
N LEU A 121 10.89 0.80 -6.70
CA LEU A 121 11.57 0.18 -5.56
C LEU A 121 12.06 -1.23 -5.90
N GLN A 122 11.25 -2.02 -6.62
CA GLN A 122 11.66 -3.33 -7.14
C GLN A 122 12.88 -3.24 -8.06
N ARG A 123 12.97 -2.21 -8.91
CA ARG A 123 14.14 -2.03 -9.77
C ARG A 123 15.38 -1.66 -8.96
N ALA A 124 15.25 -0.79 -7.95
CA ALA A 124 16.36 -0.44 -7.07
C ALA A 124 16.90 -1.68 -6.33
N ASP A 125 16.00 -2.53 -5.82
CA ASP A 125 16.33 -3.81 -5.21
C ASP A 125 17.05 -4.78 -6.17
N GLN A 126 16.54 -4.93 -7.40
CA GLN A 126 17.17 -5.77 -8.42
C GLN A 126 18.57 -5.30 -8.79
N ILE A 127 18.80 -3.98 -8.84
CA ILE A 127 20.13 -3.41 -9.15
C ILE A 127 21.13 -3.83 -8.07
N GLU A 128 20.86 -3.52 -6.80
CA GLU A 128 21.80 -3.81 -5.71
C GLU A 128 21.98 -5.32 -5.49
N THR A 129 20.92 -6.10 -5.66
CA THR A 129 21.00 -7.57 -5.66
C THR A 129 21.94 -8.08 -6.76
N SER A 130 21.86 -7.50 -7.96
CA SER A 130 22.71 -7.91 -9.09
C SER A 130 24.17 -7.49 -8.94
N GLU A 131 24.45 -6.39 -8.23
CA GLU A 131 25.80 -5.91 -7.93
C GLU A 131 26.51 -6.76 -6.86
N GLY A 132 25.76 -7.51 -6.05
CA GLY A 132 26.31 -8.52 -5.13
C GLY A 132 26.95 -7.97 -3.85
N ASN A 133 26.85 -6.67 -3.58
CA ASN A 133 27.44 -6.02 -2.40
C ASN A 133 26.47 -5.89 -1.21
N GLY A 134 25.27 -6.48 -1.32
CA GLY A 134 24.17 -6.27 -0.39
C GLY A 134 23.40 -4.98 -0.69
N LEU A 135 22.35 -4.71 0.09
CA LEU A 135 21.53 -3.51 -0.05
C LEU A 135 22.17 -2.32 0.67
N SER A 136 22.03 -1.12 0.09
CA SER A 136 22.47 0.14 0.73
C SER A 136 21.47 0.68 1.76
N VAL A 137 20.29 0.06 1.86
CA VAL A 137 19.20 0.36 2.78
C VAL A 137 18.74 -0.92 3.47
N GLU A 138 17.99 -0.81 4.58
CA GLU A 138 17.42 -1.98 5.26
C GLU A 138 16.50 -2.80 4.33
N THR A 139 15.68 -2.11 3.54
CA THR A 139 14.87 -2.70 2.48
C THR A 139 14.48 -1.60 1.48
N TRP A 140 14.39 -1.97 0.20
CA TRP A 140 13.82 -1.09 -0.81
C TRP A 140 12.30 -1.01 -0.73
N PHE A 141 11.64 -2.02 -0.17
CA PHE A 141 10.18 -2.13 -0.11
C PHE A 141 9.64 -1.49 1.17
N ALA A 142 9.84 -0.17 1.30
CA ALA A 142 9.20 0.59 2.37
C ALA A 142 7.65 0.58 2.20
N PRO A 143 6.88 0.40 3.29
CA PRO A 143 5.43 0.40 3.23
C PRO A 143 4.87 1.73 2.71
N ILE A 144 3.85 1.63 1.88
CA ILE A 144 3.14 2.78 1.30
C ILE A 144 1.81 2.93 2.05
N VAL A 145 1.59 4.11 2.62
CA VAL A 145 0.28 4.53 3.15
C VAL A 145 -0.38 5.41 2.10
N ALA A 146 -1.45 4.92 1.49
CA ALA A 146 -2.08 5.55 0.33
C ALA A 146 -3.43 6.18 0.65
N ASP A 147 -3.67 7.35 0.05
CA ASP A 147 -4.93 8.08 0.14
C ASP A 147 -6.03 7.45 -0.72
N ALA A 148 -7.14 7.06 -0.10
CA ALA A 148 -8.31 6.52 -0.78
C ALA A 148 -9.44 7.55 -0.95
N GLU A 149 -9.17 8.83 -0.66
CA GLU A 149 -10.16 9.90 -0.68
C GLU A 149 -11.37 9.54 0.20
N ALA A 150 -12.59 9.86 -0.25
CA ALA A 150 -13.84 9.39 0.32
C ALA A 150 -14.31 8.03 -0.28
N GLY A 151 -13.43 7.28 -0.95
CA GLY A 151 -13.78 6.00 -1.59
C GLY A 151 -14.51 6.12 -2.93
N PHE A 152 -14.54 7.32 -3.53
CA PHE A 152 -15.06 7.60 -4.88
C PHE A 152 -16.52 7.19 -5.12
N GLY A 153 -17.35 7.17 -4.08
CA GLY A 153 -18.77 6.87 -4.20
C GLY A 153 -19.35 6.22 -2.95
N GLY A 154 -20.05 5.10 -3.15
CA GLY A 154 -20.65 4.32 -2.05
C GLY A 154 -19.75 3.19 -1.55
N PRO A 155 -20.27 2.31 -0.67
CA PRO A 155 -19.50 1.22 -0.08
C PRO A 155 -18.85 0.27 -1.10
N LEU A 156 -19.48 0.04 -2.26
CA LEU A 156 -18.91 -0.81 -3.31
C LEU A 156 -17.75 -0.13 -4.04
N ASN A 157 -17.76 1.20 -4.18
CA ASN A 157 -16.63 1.95 -4.72
C ASN A 157 -15.44 1.87 -3.74
N ALA A 158 -15.70 2.05 -2.44
CA ALA A 158 -14.69 1.88 -1.39
C ALA A 158 -14.11 0.45 -1.37
N PHE A 159 -14.94 -0.57 -1.59
CA PHE A 159 -14.51 -1.96 -1.69
C PHE A 159 -13.56 -2.19 -2.88
N GLU A 160 -13.90 -1.67 -4.06
CA GLU A 160 -13.08 -1.85 -5.26
C GLU A 160 -11.76 -1.07 -5.19
N ILE A 161 -11.75 0.16 -4.66
CA ILE A 161 -10.48 0.90 -4.51
C ILE A 161 -9.57 0.26 -3.46
N MET A 162 -10.10 -0.31 -2.37
CA MET A 162 -9.31 -1.05 -1.41
C MET A 162 -8.64 -2.28 -2.05
N LYS A 163 -9.38 -3.03 -2.88
CA LYS A 163 -8.81 -4.15 -3.66
C LYS A 163 -7.72 -3.66 -4.62
N ALA A 164 -7.98 -2.58 -5.35
CA ALA A 164 -7.02 -2.03 -6.30
C ALA A 164 -5.70 -1.61 -5.62
N TYR A 165 -5.76 -1.03 -4.42
CA TYR A 165 -4.56 -0.74 -3.63
C TYR A 165 -3.84 -2.01 -3.16
N ILE A 166 -4.56 -3.00 -2.62
CA ILE A 166 -3.97 -4.28 -2.20
C ILE A 166 -3.27 -4.98 -3.38
N GLU A 167 -3.84 -4.91 -4.59
CA GLU A 167 -3.24 -5.47 -5.81
C GLU A 167 -2.00 -4.67 -6.26
N ALA A 168 -1.96 -3.36 -6.00
CA ALA A 168 -0.84 -2.50 -6.32
C ALA A 168 0.35 -2.65 -5.35
N GLY A 169 0.09 -3.18 -4.14
CA GLY A 169 1.07 -3.46 -3.08
C GLY A 169 1.16 -2.35 -2.06
#